data_AF-A0A3D3GNR6-F1
#
_entry.id   AF-A0A3D3GNR6-F1
#
_cell.length_a   1.000
_cell.length_b   1.000
_cell.length_c   1.000
_cell.angle_alpha   90.00
_cell.angle_beta   90.00
_cell.angle_gamma   90.00
#
_symmetry.space_group_name_H-M   'P 1'
#
loop_
_entity.id
_entity.type
_entity.pdbx_description
1 polymer ?
#
loop_
_entity_poly.entity_id
_entity_poly.type
_entity_poly.pdbx_seq_one_letter_code
_entity_poly.pdbx_strand_id
1 'polypeptide(L)'
;MSLESGESSEGKEPTEPIERITVAAIKYRGDTFMGHLHSDAWNLMNEKYPGAIMTEKNSEFGFMTSAGRFVSREEALKIADKAEQLKHGPRNPDSILLQEDLKEGSNK
;
A
#
# COMPACT_ATOMS: atom_id res chain seq x y z
N MET A 1 -1.82 -12.21 57.75
CA MET A 1 -1.41 -13.19 56.74
C MET A 1 -1.75 -12.58 55.39
N SER A 2 -0.72 -12.13 54.69
CA SER A 2 -0.80 -11.36 53.45
C SER A 2 -0.93 -12.30 52.26
N LEU A 3 -1.87 -12.02 51.36
CA LEU A 3 -1.94 -12.62 50.03
C LEU A 3 -1.86 -11.47 49.03
N GLU A 4 -0.64 -11.06 48.71
CA GLU A 4 -0.34 -10.19 47.58
C GLU A 4 -0.54 -11.03 46.32
N SER A 5 -1.60 -10.72 45.56
CA SER A 5 -1.83 -11.30 44.24
C SER A 5 -1.00 -10.51 43.25
N GLY A 6 0.07 -11.13 42.74
CA GLY A 6 0.96 -10.55 41.75
C GLY A 6 0.23 -10.24 40.45
N GLU A 7 0.28 -8.98 40.07
CA GLU A 7 -0.06 -8.48 38.73
C GLU A 7 0.84 -9.15 37.69
N SER A 8 0.28 -10.09 36.95
CA SER A 8 0.85 -10.56 35.68
C SER A 8 0.84 -9.40 34.69
N SER A 9 1.98 -8.71 34.60
CA SER A 9 2.21 -7.67 33.62
C SER A 9 2.39 -8.35 32.26
N GLU A 10 1.30 -8.48 31.51
CA GLU A 10 1.31 -8.85 30.10
C GLU A 10 2.20 -7.84 29.35
N GLY A 11 3.39 -8.30 28.99
CA GLY A 11 4.32 -7.56 28.15
C GLY A 11 3.68 -7.34 26.78
N LYS A 12 3.09 -6.17 26.58
CA LYS A 12 2.78 -5.66 25.24
C LYS A 12 4.11 -5.45 24.53
N GLU A 13 4.52 -6.43 23.73
CA GLU A 13 5.58 -6.21 22.76
C GLU A 13 5.25 -4.95 21.95
N PRO A 14 6.23 -4.06 21.70
CA PRO A 14 6.00 -2.91 20.83
C PRO A 14 5.74 -3.45 19.42
N THR A 15 4.46 -3.62 19.08
CA THR A 15 4.04 -3.91 17.72
C THR A 15 4.45 -2.72 16.88
N GLU A 16 5.48 -2.90 16.05
CA GLU A 16 5.87 -1.90 15.05
C GLU A 16 4.62 -1.51 14.25
N PRO A 17 4.45 -0.22 13.90
CA PRO A 17 3.28 0.23 13.17
C PRO A 17 3.19 -0.52 11.85
N ILE A 18 2.12 -1.29 11.67
CA ILE A 18 1.89 -2.08 10.46
C ILE A 18 1.86 -1.13 9.27
N GLU A 19 2.79 -1.33 8.33
CA GLU A 19 2.85 -0.58 7.09
C GLU A 19 1.58 -0.83 6.26
N ARG A 20 1.00 0.23 5.70
CA ARG A 20 -0.25 0.17 4.93
C ARG A 20 -0.07 0.75 3.54
N ILE A 21 -0.83 0.27 2.59
CA ILE A 21 -0.95 0.88 1.26
C ILE A 21 -1.88 2.10 1.34
N THR A 22 -1.42 3.22 0.81
CA THR A 22 -2.14 4.51 0.86
C THR A 22 -2.79 4.85 -0.47
N VAL A 23 -2.00 4.99 -1.54
CA VAL A 23 -2.45 5.45 -2.86
C VAL A 23 -1.73 4.73 -4.00
N ALA A 24 -2.38 4.69 -5.16
CA ALA A 24 -1.77 4.19 -6.38
C ALA A 24 -0.63 5.12 -6.82
N ALA A 25 0.45 4.53 -7.34
CA ALA A 25 1.60 5.30 -7.75
C ALA A 25 2.25 4.75 -9.02
N ILE A 26 2.86 5.67 -9.77
CA ILE A 26 3.60 5.38 -10.98
C ILE A 26 4.97 6.00 -10.84
N LYS A 27 6.01 5.17 -10.94
CA LYS A 27 7.39 5.64 -11.00
C LYS A 27 7.81 5.74 -12.45
N TYR A 28 8.19 6.94 -12.91
CA TYR A 28 8.62 7.18 -14.28
C TYR A 28 9.84 8.10 -14.29
N ARG A 29 10.94 7.65 -14.92
CA ARG A 29 12.21 8.41 -15.04
C ARG A 29 12.77 8.98 -13.72
N GLY A 30 12.50 8.32 -12.60
CA GLY A 30 12.96 8.73 -11.27
C GLY A 30 11.96 9.60 -10.49
N ASP A 31 10.89 10.07 -11.13
CA ASP A 31 9.77 10.73 -10.47
C ASP A 31 8.70 9.71 -10.05
N THR A 32 8.04 9.98 -8.93
CA THR A 32 6.90 9.19 -8.45
C THR A 32 5.64 10.06 -8.50
N PHE A 33 4.67 9.62 -9.29
CA PHE A 33 3.37 10.24 -9.41
C PHE A 33 2.36 9.46 -8.58
N MET A 34 1.56 10.15 -7.79
CA MET A 34 0.60 9.55 -6.86
C MET A 34 -0.80 9.96 -7.23
N GLY A 35 -1.75 9.03 -7.18
CA GLY A 35 -3.15 9.27 -7.52
C GLY A 35 -4.08 8.38 -6.73
N HIS A 36 -5.35 8.76 -6.64
CA HIS A 36 -6.34 7.89 -6.03
C HIS A 36 -6.45 6.57 -6.81
N LEU A 37 -6.44 6.67 -8.14
CA LEU A 37 -6.31 5.56 -9.08
C LEU A 37 -4.98 5.66 -9.86
N HIS A 38 -4.57 4.54 -10.46
CA HIS A 38 -3.44 4.54 -11.40
C HIS A 38 -3.70 5.47 -12.60
N SER A 39 -4.97 5.64 -13.01
CA SER A 39 -5.35 6.59 -14.06
C SER A 39 -5.06 8.05 -13.66
N ASP A 40 -5.28 8.40 -12.39
CA ASP A 40 -4.96 9.75 -11.88
C ASP A 40 -3.45 9.98 -11.84
N ALA A 41 -2.70 8.99 -11.33
CA ALA A 41 -1.23 9.04 -11.33
C ALA A 41 -0.68 9.14 -12.76
N TRP A 42 -1.32 8.47 -13.72
CA TRP A 42 -0.96 8.55 -15.14
C TRP A 42 -1.23 9.94 -15.70
N ASN A 43 -2.38 10.54 -15.40
CA ASN A 43 -2.71 11.89 -15.86
C ASN A 43 -1.66 12.90 -15.38
N LEU A 44 -1.30 12.86 -14.09
CA LEU A 44 -0.24 13.70 -13.53
C LEU A 44 1.12 13.46 -14.19
N MET A 45 1.46 12.20 -14.49
CA MET A 45 2.66 11.86 -15.24
C MET A 45 2.62 12.45 -16.65
N ASN A 46 1.50 12.34 -17.35
CA ASN A 46 1.33 12.81 -18.72
C ASN A 46 1.28 14.35 -18.80
N GLU A 47 0.81 15.04 -17.76
CA GLU A 47 0.90 16.50 -17.65
C GLU A 47 2.35 16.97 -17.54
N LYS A 48 3.19 16.28 -16.76
CA LYS A 48 4.61 16.61 -16.61
C LYS A 48 5.45 16.12 -17.81
N TYR A 49 5.07 14.99 -18.41
CA TYR A 49 5.73 14.36 -19.54
C TYR A 49 4.73 14.10 -20.68
N PRO A 50 4.30 15.14 -21.41
CA PRO A 50 3.34 14.97 -22.50
C PRO A 50 3.91 14.07 -23.59
N GLY A 51 3.13 13.06 -23.99
CA GLY A 51 3.56 12.07 -24.99
C GLY A 51 4.53 11.02 -24.44
N ALA A 52 4.62 10.86 -23.12
CA ALA A 52 5.37 9.77 -22.50
C ALA A 52 4.88 8.41 -23.01
N ILE A 53 5.79 7.62 -23.56
CA ILE A 53 5.54 6.23 -23.93
C ILE A 53 5.92 5.37 -22.73
N MET A 54 4.92 4.83 -22.04
CA MET A 54 5.18 3.83 -21.01
C MET A 54 5.75 2.58 -21.64
N THR A 55 6.90 2.18 -21.11
CA THR A 55 7.61 0.95 -21.49
C THR A 55 8.04 0.31 -20.18
N GLU A 56 8.05 -1.02 -20.12
CA GLU A 56 8.42 -1.76 -18.90
C GLU A 56 9.77 -1.34 -18.31
N LYS A 57 10.67 -0.79 -19.14
CA LYS A 57 11.99 -0.30 -18.70
C LYS A 57 11.99 1.07 -18.04
N ASN A 58 11.00 1.91 -18.33
CA ASN A 58 11.00 3.32 -17.93
C ASN A 58 9.87 3.68 -16.95
N SER A 59 8.87 2.81 -16.84
CA SER A 59 7.71 2.99 -15.97
C SER A 59 7.47 1.76 -15.11
N GLU A 60 7.29 1.98 -13.82
CA GLU A 60 6.91 0.94 -12.86
C GLU A 60 5.60 1.34 -12.19
N PHE A 61 4.62 0.44 -12.25
CA PHE A 61 3.34 0.61 -11.58
C PHE A 61 3.42 0.02 -10.17
N GLY A 62 2.89 0.75 -9.20
CA GLY A 62 2.98 0.35 -7.82
C GLY A 62 2.08 1.18 -6.93
N PHE A 63 2.45 1.26 -5.67
CA PHE A 63 1.69 1.97 -4.66
C PHE A 63 2.64 2.70 -3.71
N MET A 64 2.13 3.75 -3.08
CA MET A 64 2.79 4.35 -1.94
C MET A 64 2.34 3.69 -0.65
N THR A 65 3.25 3.59 0.30
CA THR A 65 2.96 3.08 1.63
C THR A 65 2.83 4.21 2.64
N SER A 66 2.29 3.91 3.83
CA SER A 66 2.22 4.82 4.97
C SER A 66 3.60 5.24 5.48
N ALA A 67 4.65 4.48 5.14
CA ALA A 67 6.04 4.81 5.43
C ALA A 67 6.66 5.79 4.42
N GLY A 68 5.91 6.21 3.39
CA GLY A 68 6.37 7.18 2.39
C GLY A 68 7.31 6.58 1.33
N ARG A 69 7.31 5.26 1.13
CA ARG A 69 8.08 4.60 0.07
C ARG A 69 7.18 4.08 -1.04
N PHE A 70 7.72 4.05 -2.25
CA PHE A 70 7.10 3.39 -3.40
C PHE A 70 7.40 1.88 -3.34
N VAL A 71 6.38 1.07 -3.59
CA VAL A 71 6.48 -0.39 -3.65
C VAL A 71 5.80 -0.91 -4.92
N SER A 72 6.30 -2.03 -5.46
CA SER A 72 5.68 -2.70 -6.61
C SER A 72 4.32 -3.29 -6.22
N ARG A 73 3.50 -3.69 -7.22
CA ARG A 73 2.18 -4.30 -6.96
C ARG A 73 2.28 -5.60 -6.14
N GLU A 74 3.31 -6.40 -6.37
CA GLU A 74 3.55 -7.66 -5.63
C GLU A 74 3.90 -7.40 -4.16
N GLU A 75 4.73 -6.40 -3.89
CA GLU A 75 5.06 -6.01 -2.52
C GLU A 75 3.87 -5.32 -1.84
N ALA A 76 3.13 -4.50 -2.59
CA ALA A 76 1.91 -3.86 -2.12
C ALA A 76 0.85 -4.89 -1.70
N LEU A 77 0.71 -5.99 -2.45
CA LEU A 77 -0.18 -7.09 -2.09
C LEU A 77 0.17 -7.67 -0.72
N LYS A 78 1.45 -7.95 -0.47
CA LYS A 78 1.93 -8.50 0.81
C LYS A 78 1.70 -7.53 1.97
N ILE A 79 1.90 -6.24 1.74
CA ILE A 79 1.67 -5.20 2.74
C ILE A 79 0.17 -5.07 3.03
N ALA A 80 -0.65 -5.00 1.98
CA ALA A 80 -2.10 -4.91 2.11
C ALA A 80 -2.70 -6.15 2.79
N ASP A 81 -2.18 -7.34 2.51
CA ASP A 81 -2.56 -8.60 3.18
C ASP A 81 -2.25 -8.54 4.68
N LYS A 82 -0.99 -8.23 5.05
CA LYS A 82 -0.56 -8.06 6.45
C LYS A 82 -1.34 -6.96 7.19
N ALA A 83 -1.73 -5.91 6.48
CA ALA A 83 -2.50 -4.80 7.01
C ALA A 83 -4.02 -5.04 6.99
N GLU A 84 -4.46 -6.23 6.57
CA GLU A 84 -5.87 -6.62 6.42
C GLU A 84 -6.68 -5.65 5.53
N GLN A 85 -6.00 -4.98 4.59
CA GLN A 85 -6.60 -4.03 3.65
C GLN A 85 -7.24 -4.71 2.45
N LEU A 86 -7.03 -6.02 2.23
CA LEU A 86 -7.63 -6.74 1.12
C LEU A 86 -9.13 -7.01 1.37
N LYS A 87 -9.97 -6.77 0.38
CA LYS A 87 -11.38 -7.21 0.38
C LYS A 87 -11.41 -8.74 0.28
N HIS A 88 -11.82 -9.44 1.34
CA HIS A 88 -12.04 -10.89 1.28
C HIS A 88 -13.25 -11.18 0.38
N GLY A 89 -13.02 -11.82 -0.76
CA GLY A 89 -14.06 -12.21 -1.72
C GLY A 89 -13.57 -13.37 -2.60
N PRO A 90 -14.42 -13.91 -3.49
CA PRO A 90 -14.08 -15.07 -4.34
C PRO A 90 -12.99 -14.77 -5.38
N ARG A 91 -12.52 -13.53 -5.49
CA ARG A 91 -11.32 -13.19 -6.26
C ARG A 91 -10.10 -13.53 -5.41
N ASN A 92 -9.45 -14.64 -5.73
CA ASN A 92 -8.09 -14.90 -5.26
C ASN A 92 -7.17 -13.79 -5.79
N PRO A 93 -6.46 -13.05 -4.94
CA PRO A 93 -5.50 -12.04 -5.38
C PRO A 93 -4.18 -12.69 -5.84
N ASP A 94 -4.23 -13.89 -6.42
CA ASP A 94 -3.08 -14.74 -6.76
C ASP A 94 -2.20 -14.19 -7.89
N SER A 95 -2.44 -12.97 -8.37
CA SER A 95 -1.65 -12.45 -9.50
C SER A 95 -1.33 -10.96 -9.44
N ILE A 96 -2.27 -10.05 -9.12
CA ILE A 96 -2.00 -8.60 -9.16
C ILE A 96 -2.92 -7.86 -8.19
N LEU A 97 -2.38 -7.03 -7.28
CA LEU A 97 -3.16 -6.08 -6.48
C LEU A 97 -3.61 -4.89 -7.33
N LEU A 98 -4.91 -4.63 -7.39
CA LEU A 98 -5.49 -3.40 -7.91
C LEU A 98 -6.00 -2.52 -6.76
N GLN A 99 -6.10 -1.21 -7.00
CA GLN A 99 -6.64 -0.28 -5.99
C GLN A 99 -8.06 -0.68 -5.55
N GLU A 100 -8.84 -1.26 -6.47
CA GLU A 100 -10.21 -1.71 -6.23
C GLU A 100 -10.29 -2.89 -5.24
N ASP A 101 -9.21 -3.67 -5.10
CA ASP A 101 -9.12 -4.79 -4.17
C ASP A 101 -8.87 -4.34 -2.73
N LEU A 102 -8.48 -3.08 -2.52
CA LEU A 102 -8.33 -2.49 -1.20
C LEU A 102 -9.71 -2.13 -0.63
N LYS A 103 -9.93 -2.43 0.65
CA LYS A 103 -11.11 -2.00 1.43
C LYS A 103 -11.15 -0.48 1.39
N GLU A 104 -12.16 0.07 0.72
CA GLU A 104 -12.46 1.50 0.79
C GLU A 104 -12.89 1.82 2.22
N GLY A 105 -12.09 2.61 2.94
CA GLY A 105 -12.45 3.11 4.26
C GLY A 105 -11.49 2.68 5.37
N SER A 106 -10.49 3.51 5.62
CA SER A 106 -9.99 3.76 6.99
C SER A 106 -9.70 5.24 7.19
N ASN A 107 -10.46 6.12 6.52
CA ASN A 107 -10.52 7.54 6.84
C ASN A 107 -11.97 7.86 7.16
N LYS A 108 -12.34 7.72 8.43
CA LYS A 108 -13.54 8.28 9.02
C LYS A 108 -13.13 9.06 10.25
#